data_AF-A0A6V7WC38-F1
#
_entry.id   AF-A0A6V7WC38-F1
#
_cell.length_a   1.000
_cell.length_b   1.000
_cell.length_c   1.000
_cell.angle_alpha   90.00
_cell.angle_beta   90.00
_cell.angle_gamma   90.00
#
_symmetry.space_group_name_H-M   'P 1'
#
loop_
_entity.id
_entity.type
_entity.pdbx_description
1 polymer ?
#
loop_
_entity_poly.entity_id
_entity_poly.type
_entity_poly.pdbx_seq_one_letter_code
_entity_poly.pdbx_strand_id
1 'polypeptide(L)'
;MGECEEIQLQELEALESMYPTEIQILCRDYPNIKIHVELCIDSSEFTDLFGRELVTFTASLPELYPQKGPKIDLTELTQKDDDENEIEENEKLNY
;
A
#
# COMPACT_ATOMS: atom_id res chain seq x y z
N MET A 1 -4.41 -24.41 14.22
CA MET A 1 -4.58 -22.99 13.91
C MET A 1 -3.89 -22.20 15.01
N GLY A 2 -3.07 -21.22 14.65
CA GLY A 2 -2.47 -20.30 15.61
C GLY A 2 -3.42 -19.13 15.90
N GLU A 3 -3.32 -18.50 17.08
CA GLU A 3 -4.17 -17.35 17.45
C GLU A 3 -4.08 -16.20 16.41
N CYS A 4 -2.88 -15.93 15.88
CA CYS A 4 -2.69 -14.95 14.81
C CYS A 4 -3.41 -15.33 13.50
N GLU A 5 -3.44 -16.61 13.15
CA GLU A 5 -4.11 -17.10 11.94
C GLU A 5 -5.63 -16.93 12.06
N GLU A 6 -6.21 -17.28 13.21
CA GLU A 6 -7.64 -17.12 13.45
C GLU A 6 -8.06 -15.65 13.43
N ILE A 7 -7.30 -14.77 14.10
CA ILE A 7 -7.58 -13.33 14.12
C ILE A 7 -7.47 -12.73 12.72
N GLN A 8 -6.42 -13.06 11.97
CA GLN A 8 -6.23 -12.53 10.62
C GLN A 8 -7.35 -12.94 9.67
N LEU A 9 -7.80 -14.20 9.72
CA LEU A 9 -8.88 -14.67 8.87
C LEU A 9 -10.23 -14.04 9.25
N GLN A 10 -10.53 -13.89 10.54
CA GLN A 10 -11.75 -13.21 11.01
C GLN A 10 -11.77 -11.74 10.60
N GLU A 11 -10.62 -11.05 10.71
CA GLU A 11 -10.51 -9.65 10.28
C GLU A 11 -10.68 -9.52 8.76
N LEU A 12 -10.11 -10.43 7.96
CA LEU A 12 -10.32 -10.44 6.51
C LEU A 12 -11.80 -10.60 6.14
N GLU A 13 -12.52 -11.48 6.83
CA GLU A 13 -13.96 -11.65 6.60
C GLU A 13 -14.75 -10.39 6.94
N ALA A 14 -14.39 -9.73 8.04
CA ALA A 14 -14.99 -8.46 8.41
C ALA A 14 -14.68 -7.36 7.37
N LEU A 15 -13.43 -7.25 6.91
CA LEU A 15 -13.02 -6.26 5.91
C LEU A 15 -13.72 -6.47 4.57
N GLU A 16 -13.80 -7.71 4.08
CA GLU A 16 -14.50 -8.04 2.83
C GLU A 16 -16.01 -7.72 2.92
N SER A 17 -16.61 -7.89 4.10
CA SER A 17 -18.01 -7.54 4.33
C SER A 17 -18.26 -6.04 4.49
N MET A 18 -17.31 -5.29 5.07
CA MET A 18 -17.45 -3.85 5.32
C MET A 18 -17.11 -3.02 4.08
N TYR A 19 -16.14 -3.47 3.29
CA TYR A 19 -15.57 -2.74 2.16
C TYR A 19 -15.53 -3.61 0.89
N PRO A 20 -16.68 -4.09 0.41
CA PRO A 20 -16.74 -5.03 -0.72
C PRO A 20 -16.28 -4.41 -2.05
N THR A 21 -16.23 -3.08 -2.13
CA THR A 21 -15.83 -2.32 -3.33
C THR A 21 -14.43 -1.75 -3.23
N GLU A 22 -13.98 -1.40 -2.02
CA GLU A 22 -12.70 -0.73 -1.77
C GLU A 22 -11.58 -1.71 -1.42
N ILE A 23 -11.90 -2.91 -0.92
CA ILE A 23 -10.91 -3.91 -0.53
C ILE A 23 -11.05 -5.16 -1.39
N GLN A 24 -9.94 -5.58 -1.98
CA GLN A 24 -9.82 -6.84 -2.70
C GLN A 24 -8.78 -7.75 -2.04
N ILE A 25 -9.16 -8.98 -1.69
CA ILE A 25 -8.21 -9.96 -1.15
C ILE A 25 -7.41 -10.56 -2.32
N LEU A 26 -6.09 -10.31 -2.33
CA LEU A 26 -5.17 -10.86 -3.32
C LEU A 26 -4.66 -12.25 -2.94
N CYS A 27 -4.49 -12.50 -1.63
CA CYS A 27 -4.05 -13.77 -1.08
C CYS A 27 -4.62 -13.96 0.32
N ARG A 28 -5.29 -15.10 0.56
CA ARG A 28 -5.92 -15.45 1.84
C ARG A 28 -5.14 -16.51 2.62
N ASP A 29 -4.09 -17.08 2.03
CA ASP A 29 -3.28 -18.12 2.68
C ASP A 29 -2.37 -17.54 3.76
N TYR A 30 -2.49 -18.06 4.98
CA TYR A 30 -1.57 -17.78 6.07
C TYR A 30 -0.29 -18.63 5.94
N PRO A 31 0.91 -18.10 6.24
CA PRO A 31 1.21 -16.73 6.64
C PRO A 31 1.69 -15.86 5.45
N ASN A 32 0.81 -15.46 4.53
CA ASN A 32 1.14 -14.55 3.42
C ASN A 32 -0.09 -13.79 2.93
N ILE A 33 -0.95 -13.36 3.85
CA ILE A 33 -2.17 -12.64 3.50
C ILE A 33 -1.82 -11.30 2.85
N LYS A 34 -2.48 -11.01 1.73
CA LYS A 34 -2.32 -9.76 0.98
C LYS A 34 -3.68 -9.23 0.56
N ILE A 35 -3.85 -7.92 0.73
CA ILE A 35 -5.03 -7.18 0.33
C ILE A 35 -4.63 -5.98 -0.53
N HIS A 36 -5.45 -5.67 -1.51
CA HIS A 36 -5.41 -4.44 -2.28
C HIS A 36 -6.50 -3.52 -1.74
N VAL A 37 -6.18 -2.23 -1.61
CA VAL A 37 -7.10 -1.23 -1.08
C VAL A 37 -7.13 -0.04 -2.02
N GLU A 38 -8.34 0.39 -2.39
CA GLU A 38 -8.63 1.56 -3.21
C GLU A 38 -9.47 2.54 -2.39
N LEU A 39 -8.91 3.72 -2.10
CA LEU A 39 -9.55 4.76 -1.30
C LEU A 39 -9.81 5.99 -2.15
N CYS A 40 -11.07 6.43 -2.18
CA CYS A 40 -11.43 7.75 -2.69
C CYS A 40 -11.29 8.80 -1.59
N ILE A 41 -10.49 9.83 -1.83
CA ILE A 41 -10.15 10.90 -0.91
C ILE A 41 -10.95 12.14 -1.28
N ASP A 42 -11.96 12.46 -0.48
CA ASP A 42 -12.73 13.69 -0.60
C ASP A 42 -11.97 14.86 0.07
N SER A 43 -10.87 15.28 -0.55
CA SER A 43 -10.08 16.42 -0.10
C SER A 43 -9.57 17.20 -1.30
N SER A 44 -9.97 18.47 -1.39
CA SER A 44 -9.45 19.38 -2.42
C SER A 44 -7.94 19.53 -2.31
N GLU A 45 -7.39 19.63 -1.10
CA GLU A 45 -5.94 19.71 -0.88
C GLU A 45 -5.21 18.47 -1.42
N PHE A 46 -5.79 17.28 -1.26
CA PHE A 46 -5.23 16.06 -1.82
C PHE A 46 -5.27 16.07 -3.35
N THR A 47 -6.43 16.38 -3.93
CA THR A 47 -6.60 16.44 -5.38
C THR A 47 -5.71 17.50 -6.03
N ASP A 48 -5.52 18.64 -5.38
CA ASP A 48 -4.62 19.71 -5.85
C ASP A 48 -3.15 19.26 -5.85
N LEU A 49 -2.73 18.42 -4.89
CA LEU A 49 -1.36 17.91 -4.78
C LEU A 49 -1.07 16.74 -5.70
N PHE A 50 -2.03 15.83 -5.88
CA PHE A 50 -1.82 14.55 -6.56
C PHE A 50 -2.54 14.44 -7.91
N GLY A 51 -3.36 15.43 -8.29
CA GLY A 51 -4.10 15.46 -9.56
C GLY A 51 -5.19 14.39 -9.68
N ARG A 52 -5.49 13.67 -8.60
CA ARG A 52 -6.48 12.60 -8.53
C ARG A 52 -7.06 12.48 -7.14
N GLU A 53 -8.28 11.95 -7.05
CA GLU A 53 -8.98 11.65 -5.79
C GLU A 53 -8.76 10.20 -5.33
N LEU A 54 -8.09 9.35 -6.11
CA LEU A 54 -7.92 7.93 -5.81
C LEU A 54 -6.51 7.61 -5.27
N VAL A 55 -6.48 6.80 -4.21
CA VAL A 55 -5.27 6.20 -3.65
C VAL A 55 -5.39 4.68 -3.67
N THR A 56 -4.43 4.02 -4.31
CA THR A 56 -4.33 2.57 -4.37
C THR A 56 -3.08 2.10 -3.62
N PHE A 57 -3.21 1.05 -2.82
CA PHE A 57 -2.06 0.45 -2.14
C PHE A 57 -2.28 -1.03 -1.88
N THR A 58 -1.18 -1.74 -1.67
CA THR A 58 -1.21 -3.14 -1.24
C THR A 58 -0.77 -3.24 0.21
N ALA A 59 -1.51 -3.99 1.03
CA ALA A 59 -1.12 -4.32 2.39
C ALA A 59 -0.81 -5.82 2.51
N SER A 60 0.30 -6.16 3.17
CA SER A 60 0.64 -7.54 3.51
C SER A 60 0.58 -7.73 5.02
N LEU A 61 -0.23 -8.68 5.50
CA LEU A 61 -0.28 -9.05 6.92
C LEU A 61 0.87 -10.02 7.22
N PRO A 62 1.82 -9.67 8.11
CA PRO A 62 2.85 -10.60 8.52
C PRO A 62 2.29 -11.74 9.38
N GLU A 63 3.01 -12.86 9.46
CA GLU A 63 2.69 -14.00 10.32
C GLU A 63 2.32 -13.60 11.76
N LEU A 64 3.04 -12.64 12.32
CA LEU A 64 2.87 -12.18 13.70
C LEU A 64 1.84 -11.04 13.85
N TYR A 65 1.07 -10.70 12.81
CA TYR A 65 -0.03 -9.73 12.96
C TYR A 65 -1.10 -10.33 13.91
N PRO A 66 -1.62 -9.55 14.88
CA PRO A 66 -1.53 -8.08 15.01
C PRO A 66 -0.32 -7.55 15.82
N GLN A 67 0.53 -8.41 16.38
CA GLN A 67 1.70 -7.98 17.17
C GLN A 67 2.72 -7.20 16.32
N LYS A 68 2.82 -7.55 15.03
CA LYS A 68 3.54 -6.78 14.02
C LYS A 68 2.55 -6.19 13.03
N GLY A 69 2.61 -4.86 12.84
CA GLY A 69 1.75 -4.15 11.91
C GLY A 69 1.91 -4.60 10.44
N PRO A 70 0.90 -4.31 9.59
CA PRO A 70 0.94 -4.65 8.18
C PRO A 70 2.05 -3.89 7.46
N LYS A 71 2.57 -4.48 6.39
CA LYS A 71 3.45 -3.77 5.45
C LYS A 71 2.60 -3.13 4.37
N ILE A 72 2.67 -1.81 4.25
CA ILE A 72 1.93 -1.04 3.25
C ILE A 72 2.88 -0.66 2.11
N ASP A 73 2.46 -0.91 0.89
CA ASP A 73 3.18 -0.63 -0.34
C ASP A 73 2.40 0.40 -1.18
N LEU A 74 2.94 1.62 -1.27
CA LEU A 74 2.30 2.80 -1.86
C LEU A 74 2.88 3.15 -3.25
N THR A 75 3.37 2.15 -4.00
CA THR A 75 4.12 2.40 -5.25
C THR A 75 3.36 3.29 -6.24
N GLU A 76 2.03 3.20 -6.29
CA GLU A 76 1.17 4.02 -7.16
C GLU A 76 1.18 5.52 -6.83
N LEU A 77 1.53 5.93 -5.60
CA LEU A 77 1.66 7.34 -5.19
C LEU A 77 3.05 7.92 -5.43
N THR A 78 4.03 7.09 -5.83
CA THR A 78 5.42 7.49 -5.98
C THR A 78 5.86 7.77 -7.41
N GLN A 79 4.93 7.84 -8.38
CA GLN A 79 5.20 8.45 -9.68
C GLN A 79 5.40 9.96 -9.49
N LYS A 80 6.58 10.34 -8.98
CA LYS A 80 7.17 11.63 -9.29
C LYS A 80 7.29 11.68 -10.81
N ASP A 81 6.87 12.80 -11.41
CA ASP A 81 7.35 13.24 -12.70
C ASP A 81 8.84 12.90 -12.83
N ASP A 82 9.13 11.92 -13.68
CA ASP A 82 10.47 11.72 -14.23
C ASP A 82 10.66 12.84 -15.25
N ASP A 83 10.77 14.08 -14.75
CA ASP A 83 11.41 15.16 -15.47
C ASP A 83 12.90 14.87 -15.37
N GLU A 84 13.40 14.17 -16.39
CA GLU A 84 14.81 13.94 -16.68
C GLU A 84 15.56 15.28 -16.75
N ASN A 85 15.91 15.85 -15.59
CA ASN A 85 17.01 16.77 -15.48
C ASN A 85 18.27 15.96 -15.13
N GLU A 86 18.87 15.41 -16.18
CA GLU A 86 20.29 15.04 -16.20
C GLU A 86 21.11 16.22 -15.69
N ILE A 87 21.60 16.14 -14.45
CA ILE A 87 22.76 16.93 -14.03
C ILE A 87 23.96 16.00 -14.09
N GLU A 88 24.58 15.94 -15.27
CA GLU A 88 25.97 15.50 -15.40
C GLU A 88 26.87 16.45 -14.60
N GLU A 89 27.27 16.08 -13.38
CA GLU A 89 28.46 16.66 -12.76
C GLU A 89 29.62 15.67 -12.91
N ASN A 90 30.23 15.70 -14.09
CA ASN A 90 31.54 15.15 -14.35
C ASN A 90 32.60 16.25 -14.31
N GLU A 91 33.14 16.56 -13.12
CA GLU A 91 34.44 17.22 -13.02
C GLU A 91 35.35 16.54 -11.99
N LYS A 92 36.04 15.53 -12.51
CA LYS A 92 37.48 15.27 -12.36
C LYS A 92 38.16 15.75 -11.06
N LEU A 93 38.46 14.77 -10.20
CA LEU A 93 39.71 14.74 -9.45
C LEU A 93 40.88 14.84 -10.45
N ASN A 94 41.56 15.98 -10.52
CA ASN A 94 42.97 16.01 -10.94
C ASN A 94 43.71 17.29 -10.52
N TYR A 95 44.87 17.04 -9.90
CA TYR A 95 45.97 17.94 -9.48
C TYR A 95 45.84 18.73 -8.18
#